data_AF-A0A832J3X7-F1
#
_entry.id   AF-A0A832J3X7-F1
#
_cell.length_a   1.000
_cell.length_b   1.000
_cell.length_c   1.000
_cell.angle_alpha   90.00
_cell.angle_beta   90.00
_cell.angle_gamma   90.00
#
_symmetry.space_group_name_H-M   'P 1'
#
loop_
_entity.id
_entity.type
_entity.pdbx_description
1 polymer ?
#
loop_
_entity_poly.entity_id
_entity_poly.type
_entity_poly.pdbx_seq_one_letter_code
_entity_poly.pdbx_strand_id
1 'polypeptide(L)'
;MKARQTLSFLLLLCLALLAPAQADNRLPDSFSVTYVLEKGPLKLAEMTRKLYKNSKGNYVYESYSEPVGYARWFTDSTLLEKTEWNYHQQQLRPIKYFYDRNSSKKKRHVKLNFNWDKMRVTNDINNDPWSMKIIDGTLDKLLYQLA
;
A
#
# COMPACT_ATOMS: atom_id res chain seq x y z
N MET A 1 -17.83 7.66 56.25
CA MET A 1 -16.52 7.07 55.86
C MET A 1 -16.63 5.78 55.03
N LYS A 2 -17.52 4.83 55.34
CA LYS A 2 -17.65 3.55 54.61
C LYS A 2 -18.04 3.69 53.12
N ALA A 3 -18.96 4.58 52.77
CA ALA A 3 -19.43 4.79 51.38
C ALA A 3 -18.36 5.31 50.40
N ARG A 4 -17.33 6.00 50.91
CA ARG A 4 -16.24 6.57 50.11
C ARG A 4 -15.22 5.49 49.73
N GLN A 5 -15.01 4.52 50.62
CA GLN A 5 -14.12 3.38 50.39
C GLN A 5 -14.73 2.36 49.41
N THR A 6 -16.05 2.13 49.49
CA THR A 6 -16.75 1.25 48.54
C THR A 6 -16.74 1.83 47.12
N LEU A 7 -16.87 3.15 46.96
CA LEU A 7 -16.83 3.81 45.66
C LEU A 7 -15.42 3.73 45.04
N SER A 8 -14.36 3.92 45.83
CA SER A 8 -12.97 3.75 45.37
C SER A 8 -12.64 2.31 44.97
N PHE A 9 -13.16 1.32 45.70
CA PHE A 9 -12.99 -0.09 45.35
C PHE A 9 -13.72 -0.45 44.05
N LEU A 10 -14.94 0.07 43.85
CA LEU A 10 -15.69 -0.14 42.61
C LEU A 10 -14.98 0.51 41.40
N LEU A 11 -14.41 1.70 41.59
CA LEU A 11 -13.66 2.40 40.55
C LEU A 11 -12.38 1.67 40.15
N LEU A 12 -11.62 1.14 41.12
CA LEU A 12 -10.41 0.34 40.87
C LEU A 12 -10.74 -0.99 40.18
N LEU A 13 -11.86 -1.62 40.52
CA LEU A 13 -12.35 -2.84 39.85
C LEU A 13 -12.76 -2.56 38.40
N CYS A 14 -13.42 -1.42 38.13
CA CYS A 14 -13.73 -0.99 36.76
C CYS A 14 -12.49 -0.71 35.93
N LEU A 15 -11.44 -0.12 36.51
CA LEU A 15 -10.18 0.09 35.79
C LEU A 15 -9.45 -1.22 35.48
N ALA A 16 -9.56 -2.24 36.33
CA ALA A 16 -8.96 -3.56 36.10
C ALA A 16 -9.69 -4.39 35.03
N LEU A 17 -10.96 -4.06 34.72
CA LEU A 17 -11.77 -4.71 33.70
C LEU A 17 -11.66 -4.06 32.31
N LEU A 18 -10.96 -2.92 32.19
CA LEU A 18 -10.58 -2.35 30.91
C LEU A 18 -9.48 -3.24 30.32
N ALA A 19 -9.87 -4.28 29.58
CA ALA A 19 -8.95 -4.99 28.70
C ALA A 19 -8.23 -3.95 27.82
N PRO A 20 -6.91 -4.04 27.64
CA PRO A 20 -6.22 -3.14 26.72
C PRO A 20 -6.89 -3.29 25.36
N ALA A 21 -7.52 -2.22 24.87
CA ALA A 21 -8.00 -2.16 23.51
C ALA A 21 -6.75 -2.26 22.63
N GLN A 22 -6.46 -3.47 22.14
CA GLN A 22 -5.41 -3.65 21.16
C GLN A 22 -5.89 -2.94 19.90
N ALA A 23 -5.21 -1.87 19.53
CA ALA A 23 -5.41 -1.26 18.23
C ALA A 23 -5.16 -2.36 17.19
N ASP A 24 -6.19 -2.68 16.40
CA ASP A 24 -6.02 -3.55 15.26
C ASP A 24 -5.23 -2.76 14.22
N ASN A 25 -3.91 -2.91 14.24
CA ASN A 25 -3.00 -2.24 13.31
C ASN A 25 -3.08 -2.81 11.89
N ARG A 26 -4.10 -3.64 11.59
CA ARG A 26 -4.34 -4.16 10.25
C ARG A 26 -4.91 -3.07 9.36
N LEU A 27 -4.39 -3.05 8.14
CA LEU A 27 -4.98 -2.25 7.07
C LEU A 27 -6.45 -2.62 6.84
N PRO A 28 -7.30 -1.65 6.46
CA PRO A 28 -8.68 -1.94 6.11
C PRO A 28 -8.75 -2.96 4.96
N ASP A 29 -9.83 -3.74 4.91
CA ASP A 29 -9.98 -4.76 3.88
C ASP A 29 -10.09 -4.19 2.45
N SER A 30 -10.61 -2.97 2.33
CA SER A 30 -10.60 -2.23 1.07
C SER A 30 -10.73 -0.73 1.28
N PHE A 31 -10.25 0.03 0.31
CA PHE A 31 -10.57 1.44 0.15
C PHE A 31 -10.41 1.87 -1.30
N SER A 32 -11.00 3.03 -1.64
CA SER A 32 -10.73 3.74 -2.89
C SER A 32 -10.68 5.23 -2.60
N VAL A 33 -9.62 5.89 -3.03
CA VAL A 33 -9.38 7.32 -2.79
C VAL A 33 -8.80 7.97 -4.03
N THR A 34 -9.18 9.21 -4.29
CA THR A 34 -8.64 10.02 -5.39
C THR A 34 -7.97 11.26 -4.82
N TYR A 35 -6.75 11.52 -5.28
CA TYR A 35 -5.95 12.69 -4.97
C TYR A 35 -5.81 13.55 -6.22
N VAL A 36 -5.78 14.87 -6.03
CA VAL A 36 -5.51 15.84 -7.09
C VAL A 36 -4.17 16.50 -6.79
N LEU A 37 -3.27 16.51 -7.78
CA LEU A 37 -2.04 17.28 -7.73
C LEU A 37 -2.29 18.67 -8.33
N GLU A 38 -2.05 19.70 -7.54
CA GLU A 38 -2.27 21.09 -7.94
C GLU A 38 -1.00 21.93 -7.80
N LYS A 39 -0.89 22.97 -8.62
CA LYS A 39 0.10 24.05 -8.46
C LYS A 39 -0.60 25.39 -8.61
N GLY A 40 -0.89 26.03 -7.49
CA GLY A 40 -1.77 27.20 -7.46
C GLY A 40 -3.17 26.80 -7.96
N PRO A 41 -3.80 27.57 -8.86
CA PRO A 41 -5.13 27.24 -9.38
C PRO A 41 -5.11 26.11 -10.45
N LEU A 42 -3.93 25.62 -10.84
CA LEU A 42 -3.78 24.65 -11.92
C LEU A 42 -3.81 23.22 -11.39
N LYS A 43 -4.80 22.45 -11.82
CA LYS A 43 -4.82 20.99 -11.65
C LYS A 43 -3.90 20.35 -12.67
N LEU A 44 -2.95 19.56 -12.18
CA LEU A 44 -1.89 18.96 -13.00
C LEU A 44 -2.16 17.48 -13.25
N ALA A 45 -2.55 16.73 -12.23
CA ALA A 45 -2.81 15.31 -12.33
C ALA A 45 -3.86 14.85 -11.31
N GLU A 46 -4.49 13.73 -11.61
CA GLU A 46 -5.28 12.97 -10.65
C GLU A 46 -4.61 11.62 -10.40
N MET A 47 -4.69 11.15 -9.15
CA MET A 47 -4.20 9.84 -8.74
C MET A 47 -5.29 9.09 -7.99
N THR A 48 -5.72 7.95 -8.51
CA THR A 48 -6.64 7.04 -7.81
C THR A 48 -5.84 5.92 -7.16
N ARG A 49 -6.10 5.65 -5.88
CA ARG A 49 -5.54 4.52 -5.14
C ARG A 49 -6.63 3.58 -4.66
N LYS A 50 -6.40 2.28 -4.80
CA LYS A 50 -7.34 1.23 -4.41
C LYS A 50 -6.63 0.13 -3.64
N LEU A 51 -7.25 -0.33 -2.56
CA LEU A 51 -6.87 -1.56 -1.86
C LEU A 51 -8.05 -2.52 -1.93
N TYR A 52 -7.80 -3.76 -2.31
CA TYR A 52 -8.82 -4.81 -2.40
C TYR A 52 -8.17 -6.20 -2.31
N LYS A 53 -8.95 -7.26 -2.11
CA LYS A 53 -8.45 -8.65 -2.18
C LYS A 53 -8.74 -9.26 -3.56
N ASN A 54 -7.78 -9.99 -4.12
CA ASN A 54 -7.99 -10.75 -5.36
C ASN A 54 -8.65 -12.12 -5.09
N SER A 55 -8.92 -12.89 -6.14
CA SER A 55 -9.55 -14.22 -6.04
C SER A 55 -8.76 -15.26 -5.24
N LYS A 56 -7.45 -15.04 -5.01
CA LYS A 56 -6.59 -15.89 -4.19
C LYS A 56 -6.56 -15.46 -2.72
N GLY A 57 -7.29 -14.40 -2.35
CA GLY A 57 -7.28 -13.82 -1.01
C GLY A 57 -6.07 -12.92 -0.72
N ASN A 58 -5.18 -12.69 -1.69
CA ASN A 58 -4.08 -11.75 -1.54
C ASN A 58 -4.59 -10.32 -1.66
N TYR A 59 -4.01 -9.41 -0.90
CA TYR A 59 -4.26 -7.98 -1.04
C TYR A 59 -3.63 -7.46 -2.33
N VAL A 60 -4.28 -6.50 -2.95
CA VAL A 60 -3.82 -5.77 -4.11
C VAL A 60 -3.94 -4.29 -3.80
N TYR A 61 -2.80 -3.61 -3.79
CA TYR A 61 -2.74 -2.15 -3.71
C TYR A 61 -2.36 -1.58 -5.08
N GLU A 62 -3.23 -0.74 -5.62
CA GLU A 62 -3.12 -0.14 -6.95
C GLU A 62 -3.06 1.39 -6.83
N SER A 63 -2.21 2.01 -7.65
CA SER A 63 -2.12 3.45 -7.82
C SER A 63 -2.10 3.77 -9.31
N TYR A 64 -3.13 4.47 -9.79
CA TYR A 64 -3.20 4.97 -11.16
C TYR A 64 -3.11 6.49 -11.16
N SER A 65 -2.33 7.08 -12.07
CA SER A 65 -2.17 8.52 -12.20
C SER A 65 -2.19 8.97 -13.65
N GLU A 66 -2.84 10.10 -13.91
CA GLU A 66 -2.92 10.70 -15.24
C GLU A 66 -2.96 12.24 -15.20
N PRO A 67 -2.52 12.93 -16.27
CA PRO A 67 -2.65 14.37 -16.39
C PRO A 67 -4.10 14.79 -16.60
N VAL A 68 -4.48 15.91 -16.01
CA VAL A 68 -5.84 16.48 -16.12
C VAL A 68 -5.81 17.93 -16.58
N GLY A 69 -6.95 18.43 -17.06
CA GLY A 69 -7.11 19.82 -17.50
C GLY A 69 -6.06 20.24 -18.54
N TYR A 70 -5.53 21.45 -18.37
CA TYR A 70 -4.53 22.02 -19.28
C TYR A 70 -3.18 21.30 -19.27
N ALA A 71 -2.88 20.49 -18.24
CA ALA A 71 -1.64 19.70 -18.22
C ALA A 71 -1.58 18.67 -19.36
N ARG A 72 -2.74 18.23 -19.86
CA ARG A 72 -2.87 17.28 -20.99
C ARG A 72 -2.30 17.82 -22.30
N TRP A 73 -2.12 19.14 -22.44
CA TRP A 73 -1.46 19.73 -23.60
C TRP A 73 0.06 19.58 -23.59
N PHE A 74 0.65 19.36 -22.41
CA PHE A 74 2.11 19.23 -22.25
C PHE A 74 2.55 17.77 -22.11
N THR A 75 1.66 16.90 -21.63
CA THR A 75 1.94 15.47 -21.46
C THR A 75 0.68 14.61 -21.54
N ASP A 76 0.86 13.41 -22.05
CA ASP A 76 -0.11 12.31 -22.08
C ASP A 76 0.32 11.14 -21.17
N SER A 77 1.28 11.38 -20.26
CA SER A 77 1.90 10.32 -19.49
C SER A 77 0.98 9.78 -18.40
N THR A 78 0.54 8.53 -18.54
CA THR A 78 -0.15 7.79 -17.50
C THR A 78 0.80 6.87 -16.75
N LEU A 79 0.45 6.55 -15.50
CA LEU A 79 1.22 5.64 -14.65
C LEU A 79 0.27 4.71 -13.88
N LEU A 80 0.47 3.41 -14.01
CA LEU A 80 -0.16 2.38 -13.19
C LEU A 80 0.93 1.66 -12.37
N GLU A 81 0.84 1.72 -11.06
CA GLU A 81 1.60 0.87 -10.13
C GLU A 81 0.63 -0.09 -9.43
N LYS A 82 1.04 -1.35 -9.26
CA LYS A 82 0.25 -2.37 -8.56
C LYS A 82 1.16 -3.31 -7.78
N THR A 83 0.84 -3.58 -6.53
CA THR A 83 1.49 -4.61 -5.72
C THR A 83 0.46 -5.62 -5.21
N GLU A 84 0.75 -6.90 -5.40
CA GLU A 84 0.04 -8.02 -4.79
C GLU A 84 0.86 -8.50 -3.59
N TRP A 85 0.22 -8.62 -2.43
CA TRP A 85 0.90 -8.90 -1.17
C TRP A 85 0.01 -9.66 -0.19
N ASN A 86 0.63 -10.23 0.84
CA ASN A 86 -0.07 -10.85 1.96
C ASN A 86 0.63 -10.52 3.29
N TYR A 87 -0.02 -10.88 4.40
CA TYR A 87 0.64 -10.84 5.70
C TYR A 87 1.45 -12.11 5.91
N HIS A 88 2.71 -11.95 6.33
CA HIS A 88 3.52 -13.02 6.87
C HIS A 88 4.09 -12.58 8.22
N GLN A 89 3.76 -13.31 9.29
CA GLN A 89 4.16 -12.94 10.66
C GLN A 89 3.82 -11.47 11.00
N GLN A 90 2.60 -11.06 10.65
CA GLN A 90 2.08 -9.68 10.84
C GLN A 90 2.78 -8.59 10.02
N GLN A 91 3.75 -8.94 9.18
CA GLN A 91 4.42 -7.99 8.28
C GLN A 91 3.87 -8.11 6.86
N LEU A 92 3.88 -6.98 6.15
CA LEU A 92 3.49 -6.92 4.74
C LEU A 92 4.58 -7.62 3.92
N ARG A 93 4.19 -8.62 3.11
CA ARG A 93 5.10 -9.39 2.27
C ARG A 93 4.67 -9.29 0.80
N PRO A 94 5.45 -8.63 -0.07
CA PRO A 94 5.12 -8.53 -1.49
C PRO A 94 5.27 -9.87 -2.21
N ILE A 95 4.39 -10.13 -3.17
CA ILE A 95 4.38 -11.33 -4.02
C ILE A 95 4.75 -10.92 -5.44
N LYS A 96 4.08 -9.88 -5.96
CA LYS A 96 4.30 -9.33 -7.30
C LYS A 96 4.16 -7.82 -7.28
N TYR A 97 5.00 -7.15 -8.04
CA TYR A 97 4.88 -5.72 -8.30
C TYR A 97 4.90 -5.45 -9.79
N PHE A 98 4.08 -4.48 -10.21
CA PHE A 98 3.95 -4.04 -11.58
C PHE A 98 4.04 -2.52 -11.64
N TYR A 99 4.81 -2.02 -12.61
CA TYR A 99 4.92 -0.62 -12.94
C TYR A 99 4.74 -0.47 -14.44
N ASP A 100 3.76 0.32 -14.85
CA ASP A 100 3.51 0.63 -16.25
C ASP A 100 3.35 2.13 -16.42
N ARG A 101 4.36 2.73 -17.05
CA ARG A 101 4.28 4.13 -17.49
C ARG A 101 4.12 4.15 -19.00
N ASN A 102 3.07 4.80 -19.46
CA ASN A 102 2.78 4.95 -20.87
C ASN A 102 2.67 6.43 -21.25
N SER A 103 3.29 6.80 -22.37
CA SER A 103 3.18 8.12 -23.01
C SER A 103 3.56 7.97 -24.48
N SER A 104 3.20 8.96 -25.31
CA SER A 104 3.64 9.01 -26.71
C SER A 104 5.16 9.03 -26.86
N LYS A 105 5.89 9.61 -25.89
CA LYS A 105 7.35 9.79 -25.97
C LYS A 105 8.15 8.64 -25.37
N LYS A 106 7.67 8.03 -24.29
CA LYS A 106 8.40 7.02 -23.50
C LYS A 106 7.44 6.00 -22.88
N LYS A 107 7.82 4.73 -22.96
CA LYS A 107 7.13 3.63 -22.27
C LYS A 107 8.10 2.90 -21.34
N ARG A 108 7.59 2.39 -20.23
CA ARG A 108 8.37 1.56 -19.32
C ARG A 108 7.46 0.57 -18.63
N HIS A 109 7.79 -0.71 -18.77
CA HIS A 109 7.09 -1.80 -18.12
C HIS A 109 8.08 -2.52 -17.20
N VAL A 110 7.71 -2.68 -15.93
CA VAL A 110 8.51 -3.41 -14.94
C VAL A 110 7.62 -4.42 -14.24
N LYS A 111 8.13 -5.64 -14.08
CA LYS A 111 7.52 -6.71 -13.30
C LYS A 111 8.54 -7.22 -12.29
N LEU A 112 8.19 -7.18 -11.01
CA LEU A 112 8.92 -7.89 -9.96
C LEU A 112 8.14 -9.13 -9.55
N ASN A 113 8.85 -10.26 -9.42
CA ASN A 113 8.32 -11.47 -8.83
C ASN A 113 9.19 -11.88 -7.65
N PHE A 114 8.59 -11.94 -6.46
CA PHE A 114 9.29 -12.30 -5.22
C PHE A 114 9.17 -13.80 -4.99
N ASN A 115 10.33 -14.46 -4.84
CA ASN A 115 10.43 -15.85 -4.44
C ASN A 115 11.06 -15.90 -3.04
N TRP A 116 10.19 -15.94 -2.03
CA TRP A 116 10.59 -15.97 -0.62
C TRP A 116 11.27 -17.28 -0.23
N ASP A 117 10.85 -18.41 -0.81
CA ASP A 117 11.50 -19.71 -0.54
C ASP A 117 12.97 -19.72 -0.98
N LYS A 118 13.29 -19.01 -2.08
CA LYS A 118 14.66 -18.86 -2.59
C LYS A 118 15.34 -17.59 -2.10
N MET A 119 14.66 -16.74 -1.32
CA MET A 119 15.12 -15.42 -0.89
C MET A 119 15.67 -14.57 -2.06
N ARG A 120 14.91 -14.51 -3.16
CA ARG A 120 15.27 -13.73 -4.35
C ARG A 120 14.07 -12.99 -4.95
N VAL A 121 14.36 -11.88 -5.61
CA VAL A 121 13.42 -11.19 -6.48
C VAL A 121 13.95 -11.21 -7.92
N THR A 122 13.07 -11.48 -8.87
CA THR A 122 13.35 -11.31 -10.31
C THR A 122 12.71 -10.02 -10.77
N ASN A 123 13.53 -9.14 -11.36
CA ASN A 123 13.13 -7.88 -11.94
C ASN A 123 13.22 -7.98 -13.45
N ASP A 124 12.08 -7.91 -14.11
CA ASP A 124 11.96 -7.87 -15.57
C ASP A 124 11.59 -6.44 -15.98
N ILE A 125 12.55 -5.76 -16.61
CA ILE A 125 12.37 -4.40 -17.14
C ILE A 125 12.39 -4.52 -18.66
N ASN A 126 11.25 -4.23 -19.31
CA ASN A 126 11.13 -4.30 -20.77
C ASN A 126 11.66 -5.62 -21.40
N ASN A 127 11.38 -6.76 -20.78
CA ASN A 127 11.82 -8.11 -21.19
C ASN A 127 13.33 -8.38 -21.01
N ASP A 128 14.02 -7.64 -20.15
CA ASP A 128 15.41 -7.88 -19.75
C ASP A 128 15.45 -8.32 -18.27
N PRO A 129 15.26 -9.62 -17.96
CA PRO A 129 15.13 -10.11 -16.61
C PRO A 129 16.49 -10.27 -15.92
N TRP A 130 16.60 -9.77 -14.71
CA TRP A 130 17.71 -10.03 -13.79
C TRP A 130 17.19 -10.34 -12.39
N SER A 131 18.01 -10.96 -11.54
CA SER A 131 17.58 -11.33 -10.19
C SER A 131 18.60 -10.95 -9.13
N MET A 132 18.12 -10.60 -7.94
CA MET A 132 18.95 -10.30 -6.77
C MET A 132 18.43 -11.02 -5.52
N LYS A 133 19.29 -11.10 -4.50
CA LYS A 133 18.91 -11.59 -3.17
C LYS A 133 18.03 -10.55 -2.47
N ILE A 134 17.10 -11.03 -1.66
CA ILE A 134 16.30 -10.21 -0.73
C ILE A 134 16.54 -10.68 0.70
N ILE A 135 16.21 -9.82 1.66
CA ILE A 135 16.22 -10.13 3.09
C ILE A 135 14.78 -10.10 3.62
N ASP A 136 14.56 -10.61 4.82
CA ASP A 136 13.27 -10.49 5.50
C ASP A 136 12.88 -9.02 5.64
N GLY A 137 11.58 -8.73 5.48
CA GLY A 137 11.05 -7.37 5.49
C GLY A 137 11.30 -6.57 4.22
N THR A 138 11.87 -7.16 3.15
CA THR A 138 11.99 -6.46 1.85
C THR A 138 10.61 -6.09 1.30
N LEU A 139 10.41 -4.79 1.02
CA LEU A 139 9.19 -4.25 0.40
C LEU A 139 9.48 -3.76 -1.02
N ASP A 140 8.43 -3.67 -1.83
CA ASP A 140 8.49 -3.01 -3.14
C ASP A 140 8.19 -1.50 -3.04
N LYS A 141 8.36 -0.80 -4.17
CA LYS A 141 8.24 0.66 -4.28
C LYS A 141 6.84 1.18 -3.95
N LEU A 142 5.79 0.38 -4.06
CA LEU A 142 4.43 0.82 -3.73
C LEU A 142 4.01 0.37 -2.32
N LEU A 143 4.37 -0.85 -1.94
CA LEU A 143 3.92 -1.45 -0.69
C LEU A 143 4.45 -0.75 0.56
N TYR A 144 5.67 -0.17 0.52
CA TYR A 144 6.23 0.54 1.68
C TYR A 144 5.35 1.69 2.18
N GLN A 145 4.47 2.23 1.34
CA GLN A 145 3.58 3.33 1.70
C GLN A 145 2.43 2.90 2.63
N LEU A 146 2.23 1.59 2.80
CA LEU A 146 1.23 1.01 3.69
C LEU A 146 1.83 0.39 4.96
N ALA A 147 3.16 0.35 5.07
CA ALA A 147 3.90 -0.30 6.15
C ALA A 147 4.19 0.64 7.33
#